data_AF-A0A961FX03-F1
#
_entry.id   AF-A0A961FX03-F1
#
_cell.length_a   1.000
_cell.length_b   1.000
_cell.length_c   1.000
_cell.angle_alpha   90.00
_cell.angle_beta   90.00
_cell.angle_gamma   90.00
#
_symmetry.space_group_name_H-M   'P 1'
#
loop_
_entity.id
_entity.type
_entity.pdbx_description
1 polymer ?
#
loop_
_entity_poly.entity_id
_entity_poly.type
_entity_poly.pdbx_seq_one_letter_code
_entity_poly.pdbx_strand_id
1 'polypeptide(L)' 'MKVEAEISDSTHLVLRQPLAIPAGRRVLVEIIEDDSDLDRGEYLSASAALLERAFGPDEPDYSEAGEAL' A
#
# COMPACT_ATOMS: atom_id res chain seq x y z
N MET A 1 22.33 1.64 -5.75
CA MET A 1 22.84 0.64 -4.78
C MET A 1 21.77 0.51 -3.71
N LYS A 2 21.19 -0.69 -3.54
CA LYS A 2 20.28 -0.94 -2.41
C LYS A 2 21.14 -1.39 -1.23
N VAL A 3 20.86 -0.84 -0.04
CA VAL A 3 21.60 -1.13 1.19
C VAL A 3 20.61 -1.72 2.16
N GLU A 4 20.94 -2.89 2.70
CA GLU A 4 20.10 -3.56 3.67
C GLU A 4 20.52 -3.14 5.09
N ALA A 5 19.52 -2.76 5.89
CA ALA A 5 19.69 -2.37 7.27
C ALA A 5 18.55 -2.92 8.11
N GLU A 6 18.76 -2.99 9.42
CA GLU A 6 17.79 -3.39 10.41
C GLU A 6 17.62 -2.29 11.46
N ILE A 7 16.38 -2.13 11.95
CA ILE A 7 16.07 -1.19 13.02
C ILE A 7 16.41 -1.86 14.35
N SER A 8 17.43 -1.36 15.04
CA SER A 8 17.81 -1.87 16.37
C SER A 8 16.92 -1.28 17.46
N ASP A 9 16.57 0.00 17.31
CA ASP A 9 15.62 0.72 18.17
C ASP A 9 15.11 1.97 17.41
N SER A 10 14.29 2.79 18.08
CA SER A 10 13.69 4.00 17.49
C SER A 10 14.70 5.07 17.04
N THR A 11 15.98 4.93 17.38
CA THR A 11 17.04 5.90 17.11
C THR A 11 18.24 5.30 16.38
N HIS A 12 18.31 3.98 16.21
CA HIS A 12 19.46 3.29 15.63
C HIS A 12 19.09 2.37 14.47
N LEU A 13 19.79 2.57 13.35
CA LEU A 13 19.81 1.67 12.18
C LEU A 13 21.15 0.96 12.09
N VAL A 14 21.12 -0.37 11.97
CA VAL A 14 22.31 -1.21 11.84
C VAL A 14 22.38 -1.73 10.41
N LEU A 15 23.47 -1.41 9.72
CA LEU A 15 23.72 -1.91 8.38
C LEU A 15 24.03 -3.40 8.44
N ARG A 16 23.37 -4.20 7.60
CA ARG A 16 23.65 -5.64 7.50
C ARG A 16 24.98 -5.95 6.82
N GLN A 17 25.47 -5.00 6.01
CA GLN A 17 26.74 -5.08 5.32
C GLN A 17 27.47 -3.74 5.38
N PRO A 18 28.81 -3.73 5.51
CA PRO A 18 29.58 -2.49 5.45
C PRO A 18 29.39 -1.75 4.13
N LEU A 19 29.29 -0.42 4.22
CA LEU A 19 29.25 0.43 3.04
C LEU A 19 30.67 0.61 2.47
N ALA A 20 30.87 0.23 1.20
CA ALA A 20 32.13 0.43 0.49
C ALA A 20 32.30 1.87 0.00
N ILE A 21 32.34 2.85 0.92
CA ILE A 21 32.51 4.27 0.63
C ILE A 21 33.80 4.81 1.27
N PRO A 22 34.55 5.67 0.56
CA PRO A 22 35.73 6.32 1.13
C PRO A 22 35.39 7.18 2.36
N ALA A 23 36.35 7.29 3.28
CA ALA A 23 36.24 8.17 4.43
C ALA A 23 36.00 9.63 4.01
N GLY A 24 35.26 10.38 4.83
CA GLY A 24 34.94 11.79 4.59
C GLY A 24 33.77 12.03 3.62
N ARG A 25 33.10 10.97 3.15
CA ARG A 25 31.88 11.10 2.35
C ARG A 25 30.64 11.26 3.24
N ARG A 26 29.65 11.99 2.73
CA ARG A 26 28.33 12.17 3.39
C ARG A 26 27.36 11.12 2.86
N VAL A 27 26.56 10.56 3.75
CA VAL A 27 25.46 9.65 3.43
C VAL A 27 24.14 10.35 3.76
N LEU A 28 23.19 10.29 2.84
CA LEU A 28 21.81 10.73 3.07
C LEU A 28 20.98 9.48 3.37
N VAL A 29 20.21 9.52 4.46
CA VAL A 29 19.24 8.49 4.81
C VAL A 29 17.87 9.12 4.71
N GLU A 30 17.00 8.47 3.96
CA GLU A 30 15.61 8.88 3.77
C GLU A 30 14.72 7.71 4.18
N ILE A 31 13.72 7.99 5.00
CA ILE A 31 12.68 7.03 5.35
C ILE A 31 11.52 7.36 4.42
N ILE A 32 11.21 6.43 3.52
CA ILE A 32 10.06 6.54 2.62
C ILE A 32 8.96 5.69 3.25
N GLU A 33 7.89 6.33 3.68
CA GLU A 33 6.66 5.64 4.06
C GLU A 33 6.06 5.04 2.78
N ASP A 34 5.72 3.76 2.82
CA ASP A 34 5.08 3.10 1.69
C ASP A 34 3.58 3.47 1.72
N ASP A 35 3.24 4.56 1.04
CA ASP A 35 1.86 5.06 0.93
C ASP A 35 0.91 4.08 0.21
N SER A 36 1.42 2.95 -0.30
CA SER A 36 0.59 1.95 -0.98
C SER A 36 -0.55 1.38 -0.11
N ASP A 37 -0.40 1.38 1.22
CA ASP A 37 -1.47 0.94 2.13
C ASP A 37 -2.59 1.99 2.28
N LEU A 38 -2.28 3.29 2.17
CA LEU A 38 -3.28 4.37 2.17
C LEU A 38 -4.09 4.35 0.86
N ASP A 39 -3.39 4.27 -0.28
CA ASP A 39 -4.01 4.17 -1.60
C ASP A 39 -4.91 2.93 -1.73
N ARG A 40 -4.47 1.80 -1.14
CA ARG A 40 -5.25 0.56 -1.12
C ARG A 40 -6.51 0.70 -0.27
N GLY A 41 -6.45 1.39 0.87
CA GLY A 41 -7.61 1.62 1.73
C GLY A 41 -8.69 2.45 1.03
N GLU A 42 -8.30 3.56 0.40
CA GLU A 42 -9.23 4.40 -0.37
C GLU A 42 -9.83 3.66 -1.56
N TYR A 43 -8.99 2.91 -2.30
CA TYR A 43 -9.45 2.07 -3.41
C TYR A 43 -10.49 1.02 -2.98
N LEU A 44 -10.24 0.31 -1.88
CA LEU A 44 -11.14 -0.70 -1.35
C LEU A 44 -12.48 -0.09 -0.90
N SER A 45 -12.43 1.06 -0.22
CA SER A 45 -13.62 1.80 0.22
C SER A 45 -14.48 2.23 -0.98
N ALA A 46 -13.86 2.85 -2.00
CA ALA A 46 -14.56 3.26 -3.21
C ALA A 46 -15.14 2.06 -3.97
N SER A 47 -14.40 0.95 -4.05
CA SER A 47 -14.85 -0.28 -4.71
C SER A 47 -16.07 -0.88 -4.00
N ALA A 48 -16.09 -0.90 -2.67
CA ALA A 48 -17.22 -1.39 -1.89
C ALA A 48 -18.48 -0.55 -2.11
N ALA A 49 -18.36 0.78 -2.10
CA ALA A 49 -19.48 1.69 -2.34
C ALA A 49 -20.07 1.53 -3.76
N LEU A 50 -19.21 1.32 -4.77
CA LEU A 50 -19.65 1.07 -6.14
C LEU A 50 -20.36 -0.28 -6.28
N LEU A 51 -19.88 -1.32 -5.59
CA LEU A 51 -20.50 -2.63 -5.59
C LEU A 51 -21.88 -2.59 -4.92
N GLU A 52 -21.99 -1.95 -3.75
CA GLU A 52 -23.25 -1.77 -3.04
C GLU A 52 -24.26 -0.99 -3.88
N ARG A 53 -23.82 0.03 -4.63
CA ARG A 53 -24.70 0.75 -5.55
C ARG A 53 -25.15 -0.11 -6.74
N ALA A 54 -24.28 -0.98 -7.26
CA ALA A 54 -24.56 -1.78 -8.44
C ALA A 54 -25.46 -2.99 -8.14
N PHE A 55 -25.29 -3.59 -6.96
CA PHE A 55 -25.95 -4.83 -6.53
C PHE A 55 -26.68 -4.61 -5.19
N GLY A 56 -27.25 -3.42 -5.04
CA GLY A 56 -27.90 -2.96 -3.83
C GLY A 56 -29.37 -3.39 -3.76
N PRO A 57 -30.09 -2.94 -2.72
CA PRO A 57 -31.53 -3.22 -2.56
C PRO A 57 -32.41 -2.65 -3.68
N ASP A 58 -31.85 -1.77 -4.52
CA ASP A 58 -32.51 -1.22 -5.72
C ASP A 58 -32.31 -2.09 -6.97
N GLU A 59 -31.66 -3.25 -6.84
CA GLU A 59 -31.51 -4.21 -7.93
C GLU A 59 -32.89 -4.78 -8.32
N PRO A 60 -33.27 -4.77 -9.60
CA PRO A 60 -34.55 -5.33 -10.03
C PRO A 60 -34.57 -6.84 -9.84
N ASP A 61 -35.73 -7.40 -9.49
CA ASP A 61 -35.91 -8.84 -9.53
C ASP A 61 -35.76 -9.31 -10.99
N TYR A 62 -35.03 -10.39 -11.22
CA TYR A 62 -34.85 -10.93 -12.56
C TYR A 62 -35.73 -12.16 -12.77
N SER A 63 -36.30 -12.29 -13.97
CA SER A 63 -36.97 -13.51 -14.41
C SER A 63 -35.99 -14.67 -14.58
N GLU A 64 -36.49 -15.91 -14.70
CA GLU A 64 -35.62 -17.06 -15.01
C GLU A 64 -34.90 -16.94 -16.37
N ALA A 65 -35.35 -16.05 -17.25
CA ALA A 65 -34.69 -15.72 -18.51
C ALA A 65 -33.64 -14.59 -18.40
N GLY A 66 -33.47 -13.98 -17.21
CA GLY A 66 -32.51 -12.91 -16.95
C GLY A 66 -32.98 -11.50 -17.30
N GLU A 67 -34.29 -11.29 -17.46
CA GLU A 67 -34.88 -9.97 -17.73
C GLU A 67 -35.32 -9.32 -16.42
N ALA A 68 -35.05 -8.02 -16.24
CA ALA A 68 -35.52 -7.24 -15.10
C ALA A 68 -37.05 -7.12 -15.09
N LEU A 69 -37.68 -7.39 -13.94
CA LEU A 69 -39.13 -7.39 -13.70
C LEU A 69 -39.69 -6.02 -13.30
#